data_AF-A0A8H8QVQ8-F1
#
_entry.id   AF-A0A8H8QVQ8-F1
#
_cell.length_a   1.000
_cell.length_b   1.000
_cell.length_c   1.000
_cell.angle_alpha   90.00
_cell.angle_beta   90.00
_cell.angle_gamma   90.00
#
_symmetry.space_group_name_H-M   'P 1'
#
loop_
_entity.id
_entity.type
_entity.pdbx_description
1 polymer ?
#
loop_
_entity_poly.entity_id
_entity_poly.type
_entity_poly.pdbx_seq_one_letter_code
_entity_poly.pdbx_strand_id
1 'polypeptide(L)'
;MLRRAGAFAAPRQPSHFMPERNDPDAVLASKWSKWTERESYKRQELVLHLFIHDTDASIALQKPPLITFTEIKFDLPASRDLWLAKSATSWRDLYLKSQPPTAPPPSLMEAMHSPESLVQHTPQIDIQLTTLTLLHGFWGQIHSLLDSKKFYPSHKATHRLCLLTSHTELYRDLVSFSSFISPASHRTILISHLLMMILHAPPEDLQRFAGKSGEDEARKT
;
A
#
# COMPACT_ATOMS: atom_id res chain seq x y z
N MET A 1 -6.83 -13.57 -15.13
CA MET A 1 -6.64 -13.55 -13.65
C MET A 1 -5.24 -13.07 -13.32
N LEU A 2 -5.10 -11.86 -12.77
CA LEU A 2 -3.79 -11.23 -12.47
C LEU A 2 -2.93 -12.06 -11.50
N ARG A 3 -3.56 -12.63 -10.46
CA ARG A 3 -2.89 -13.53 -9.50
C ARG A 3 -2.26 -14.76 -10.17
N ARG A 4 -3.02 -15.45 -11.03
CA ARG A 4 -2.52 -16.63 -11.78
C ARG A 4 -1.48 -16.27 -12.84
N ALA A 5 -1.47 -15.03 -13.30
CA ALA A 5 -0.46 -14.52 -14.23
C ALA A 5 0.85 -14.09 -13.53
N GLY A 6 0.95 -14.25 -12.20
CA GLY A 6 2.14 -13.86 -11.43
C GLY A 6 2.37 -12.35 -11.37
N ALA A 7 1.33 -11.54 -11.57
CA ALA A 7 1.46 -10.08 -11.67
C ALA A 7 1.99 -9.43 -10.38
N PHE A 8 1.76 -10.05 -9.21
CA PHE A 8 2.11 -9.49 -7.90
C PHE A 8 3.58 -9.70 -7.50
N ALA A 9 4.27 -10.65 -8.12
CA ALA A 9 5.66 -11.00 -7.81
C ALA A 9 6.62 -10.63 -8.96
N ALA A 10 6.40 -9.47 -9.58
CA ALA A 10 7.24 -9.01 -10.67
C ALA A 10 8.71 -8.90 -10.21
N PRO A 11 9.68 -9.41 -10.98
CA PRO A 11 11.09 -9.22 -10.64
C PRO A 11 11.43 -7.72 -10.62
N ARG A 12 12.53 -7.33 -9.97
CA ARG A 12 13.04 -5.95 -10.04
C ARG A 12 13.35 -5.56 -11.48
N GLN A 13 13.29 -4.26 -11.79
CA GLN A 13 13.67 -3.80 -13.12
C GLN A 13 15.19 -3.95 -13.32
N PRO A 14 15.63 -4.66 -14.38
CA PRO A 14 17.05 -4.75 -14.66
C PRO A 14 17.66 -3.37 -14.97
N SER A 15 18.86 -3.12 -14.45
CA SER A 15 19.59 -1.85 -14.61
C SER A 15 19.79 -1.45 -16.08
N HIS A 16 19.88 -2.41 -17.01
CA HIS A 16 20.05 -2.13 -18.44
C HIS A 16 18.82 -1.52 -19.13
N PHE A 17 17.65 -1.50 -18.47
CA PHE A 17 16.48 -0.76 -18.96
C PHE A 17 16.50 0.71 -18.55
N MET A 18 17.44 1.12 -17.69
CA MET A 18 17.56 2.50 -17.27
C MET A 18 18.25 3.34 -18.36
N PRO A 19 17.83 4.61 -18.50
CA PRO A 19 18.38 5.46 -19.52
C PRO A 19 19.79 5.94 -19.11
N GLU A 20 20.71 5.87 -20.05
CA GLU A 20 22.06 6.40 -19.92
C GLU A 20 22.19 7.73 -20.67
N ARG A 21 23.14 8.56 -20.24
CA ARG A 21 23.35 9.89 -20.85
C ARG A 21 23.75 9.81 -22.33
N ASN A 22 24.42 8.73 -22.74
CA ASN A 22 24.93 8.52 -24.08
C ASN A 22 24.09 7.54 -24.92
N ASP A 23 22.89 7.17 -24.45
CA ASP A 23 22.01 6.29 -25.24
C ASP A 23 21.61 6.95 -26.56
N PRO A 24 21.77 6.27 -27.72
CA PRO A 24 21.25 6.78 -28.99
C PRO A 24 19.72 6.77 -28.99
N ASP A 25 19.11 7.72 -29.70
CA ASP A 25 17.66 7.98 -29.65
C ASP A 25 16.79 6.73 -29.92
N ALA A 26 17.22 5.85 -30.85
CA ALA A 26 16.51 4.61 -31.15
C ALA A 26 16.54 3.61 -29.99
N VAL A 27 17.67 3.50 -29.28
CA VAL A 27 17.80 2.64 -28.08
C VAL A 27 17.02 3.23 -26.93
N LEU A 28 17.07 4.55 -26.75
CA LEU A 28 16.34 5.26 -25.72
C LEU A 28 14.82 5.09 -25.89
N ALA A 29 14.31 5.22 -27.11
CA ALA A 29 12.90 4.98 -27.41
C ALA A 29 12.47 3.53 -27.11
N SER A 30 13.32 2.55 -27.43
CA SER A 30 13.05 1.15 -27.07
C SER A 30 13.07 0.90 -25.56
N LYS A 31 14.03 1.48 -24.83
CA LYS A 31 14.10 1.39 -23.36
C LYS A 31 12.86 2.02 -22.72
N TRP A 32 12.49 3.23 -23.15
CA TRP A 32 11.30 3.94 -22.65
C TRP A 32 10.02 3.15 -22.92
N SER A 33 9.83 2.62 -24.13
CA SER A 33 8.64 1.82 -24.45
C SER A 33 8.50 0.57 -23.56
N LYS A 34 9.62 -0.14 -23.31
CA LYS A 34 9.63 -1.33 -22.43
C LYS A 34 9.40 -0.95 -20.96
N TRP A 35 9.94 0.18 -20.52
CA TRP A 35 9.68 0.73 -19.20
C TRP A 35 8.19 1.06 -19.02
N THR A 36 7.62 1.83 -19.94
CA THR A 36 6.20 2.22 -19.92
C THR A 36 5.28 1.00 -19.95
N GLU A 37 5.55 -0.02 -20.78
CA GLU A 37 4.73 -1.24 -20.82
C GLU A 37 4.71 -1.98 -19.47
N ARG A 38 5.85 -2.01 -18.77
CA ARG A 38 6.00 -2.67 -17.47
C ARG A 38 5.29 -1.90 -16.35
N GLU A 39 5.48 -0.59 -16.32
CA GLU A 39 4.87 0.31 -15.33
C GLU A 39 3.33 0.29 -15.47
N SER A 40 2.83 0.37 -16.71
CA SER A 40 1.43 0.62 -17.06
C SER A 40 0.51 -0.59 -17.02
N TYR A 41 0.85 -1.65 -17.77
CA TYR A 41 -0.17 -2.58 -18.28
C TYR A 41 -0.15 -3.93 -17.59
N LYS A 42 1.00 -4.34 -17.03
CA LYS A 42 1.16 -5.73 -16.60
C LYS A 42 1.27 -5.93 -15.10
N ARG A 43 1.83 -5.01 -14.30
CA ARG A 43 2.31 -5.41 -12.96
C ARG A 43 2.25 -4.41 -11.82
N GLN A 44 2.41 -3.10 -12.03
CA GLN A 44 2.64 -2.17 -10.89
C GLN A 44 1.47 -1.24 -10.65
N GLU A 45 1.23 -0.23 -11.49
CA GLU A 45 0.20 0.80 -11.20
C GLU A 45 -1.22 0.20 -11.13
N LEU A 46 -1.57 -0.68 -12.07
CA LEU A 46 -2.86 -1.40 -12.06
C LEU A 46 -3.04 -2.26 -10.80
N VAL A 47 -1.97 -2.94 -10.35
CA VAL A 47 -2.06 -3.81 -9.16
C VAL A 47 -2.25 -2.98 -7.91
N LEU A 48 -1.54 -1.85 -7.78
CA LEU A 48 -1.69 -0.95 -6.63
C LEU A 48 -3.10 -0.37 -6.55
N HIS A 49 -3.64 0.10 -7.68
CA HIS A 49 -5.02 0.59 -7.71
C HIS A 49 -6.04 -0.51 -7.43
N LEU A 50 -5.84 -1.71 -7.97
CA LEU A 50 -6.72 -2.85 -7.70
C LEU A 50 -6.65 -3.27 -6.23
N PHE A 51 -5.46 -3.29 -5.63
CA PHE A 51 -5.25 -3.59 -4.21
C PHE A 51 -5.97 -2.56 -3.32
N ILE A 52 -5.81 -1.26 -3.62
CA ILE A 52 -6.50 -0.19 -2.91
C ILE A 52 -8.02 -0.38 -3.02
N HIS A 53 -8.52 -0.62 -4.23
CA HIS A 53 -9.96 -0.81 -4.46
C HIS A 53 -10.50 -2.06 -3.74
N ASP A 54 -9.77 -3.18 -3.78
CA ASP A 54 -10.13 -4.40 -3.06
C ASP A 54 -10.17 -4.15 -1.55
N THR A 55 -9.19 -3.42 -1.03
CA THR A 55 -9.11 -3.05 0.38
C THR A 55 -10.26 -2.12 0.78
N ASP A 56 -10.56 -1.08 -0.01
CA ASP A 56 -11.71 -0.19 0.19
C ASP A 56 -13.02 -0.99 0.24
N ALA A 57 -13.22 -1.91 -0.71
CA ALA A 57 -14.39 -2.78 -0.74
C ALA A 57 -14.43 -3.76 0.44
N SER A 58 -13.27 -4.23 0.89
CA SER A 58 -13.13 -5.13 2.04
C SER A 58 -13.46 -4.41 3.36
N ILE A 59 -13.01 -3.17 3.53
CA ILE A 59 -13.40 -2.29 4.63
C ILE A 59 -14.89 -1.99 4.58
N ALA A 60 -15.43 -1.56 3.44
CA ALA A 60 -16.83 -1.18 3.33
C ALA A 60 -17.79 -2.36 3.62
N LEU A 61 -17.44 -3.56 3.16
CA LEU A 61 -18.28 -4.75 3.29
C LEU A 61 -17.95 -5.59 4.53
N GLN A 62 -16.94 -5.21 5.33
CA GLN A 62 -16.46 -5.98 6.49
C GLN A 62 -16.16 -7.46 6.13
N LYS A 63 -15.51 -7.67 4.99
CA LYS A 63 -15.13 -8.99 4.48
C LYS A 63 -13.61 -9.12 4.44
N PRO A 64 -13.03 -10.32 4.41
CA PRO A 64 -11.58 -10.46 4.25
C PRO A 64 -11.11 -9.85 2.92
N PRO A 65 -9.94 -9.17 2.89
CA PRO A 65 -9.38 -8.65 1.66
C PRO A 65 -9.02 -9.81 0.73
N LEU A 66 -9.30 -9.66 -0.57
CA LEU A 66 -8.96 -10.68 -1.55
C LEU A 66 -7.47 -10.62 -1.89
N ILE A 67 -6.88 -9.43 -1.87
CA ILE A 67 -5.47 -9.16 -2.15
C ILE A 67 -4.74 -8.82 -0.84
N THR A 68 -3.69 -9.56 -0.54
CA THR A 68 -2.87 -9.35 0.67
C THR A 68 -1.65 -8.54 0.34
N PHE A 69 -1.31 -7.54 1.16
CA PHE A 69 -0.13 -6.70 0.96
C PHE A 69 1.17 -7.50 0.76
N THR A 70 1.36 -8.59 1.49
CA THR A 70 2.56 -9.45 1.42
C THR A 70 2.72 -10.22 0.12
N GLU A 71 1.68 -10.28 -0.72
CA GLU A 71 1.77 -10.88 -2.06
C GLU A 71 2.37 -9.92 -3.09
N ILE A 72 2.37 -8.62 -2.79
CA ILE A 72 2.92 -7.54 -3.62
C ILE A 72 4.41 -7.43 -3.33
N LYS A 73 5.25 -7.90 -4.26
CA LYS A 73 6.71 -7.99 -4.11
C LYS A 73 7.51 -7.12 -5.07
N PHE A 74 6.86 -6.18 -5.75
CA PHE A 74 7.52 -5.30 -6.70
C PHE A 74 8.03 -4.00 -6.03
N ASP A 75 8.88 -3.29 -6.77
CA ASP A 75 9.50 -2.03 -6.34
C ASP A 75 8.46 -0.88 -6.30
N LEU A 76 8.78 0.20 -5.58
CA LEU A 76 7.91 1.37 -5.47
C LEU A 76 7.50 1.93 -6.85
N PRO A 77 6.26 2.46 -6.99
CA PRO A 77 5.80 3.07 -8.24
C PRO A 77 6.66 4.28 -8.58
N ALA A 78 7.02 4.43 -9.85
CA ALA A 78 7.79 5.58 -10.31
C ALA A 78 7.01 6.89 -10.14
N SER A 79 7.73 8.01 -10.08
CA SER A 79 7.11 9.33 -9.92
C SER A 79 6.16 9.64 -11.07
N ARG A 80 5.09 10.36 -10.74
CA ARG A 80 4.07 10.75 -11.72
C ARG A 80 4.65 11.56 -12.88
N ASP A 81 5.71 12.34 -12.65
CA ASP A 81 6.38 13.10 -13.70
C ASP A 81 7.14 12.19 -14.68
N LEU A 82 7.77 11.11 -14.19
CA LEU A 82 8.40 10.10 -15.03
C LEU A 82 7.35 9.36 -15.86
N TRP A 83 6.21 9.05 -15.25
CA TRP A 83 5.08 8.39 -15.90
C TRP A 83 4.44 9.25 -16.99
N LEU A 84 4.27 10.54 -16.74
CA LEU A 84 3.64 11.49 -17.67
C LEU A 84 4.62 12.09 -18.70
N ALA A 85 5.87 11.62 -18.75
CA ALA A 85 6.85 12.11 -19.71
C ALA A 85 6.34 11.93 -21.16
N LYS A 86 6.39 12.99 -21.96
CA LYS A 86 5.81 13.01 -23.32
C LYS A 86 6.76 12.45 -24.40
N SER A 87 8.03 12.25 -24.07
CA SER A 87 9.05 11.73 -24.98
C SER A 87 10.11 10.93 -24.22
N ALA A 88 10.79 10.04 -24.93
CA ALA A 88 11.89 9.24 -24.38
C ALA A 88 13.05 10.13 -23.85
N THR A 89 13.30 11.26 -24.53
CA THR A 89 14.30 12.27 -24.11
C THR A 89 13.88 12.97 -22.82
N SER A 90 12.61 13.39 -22.72
CA SER A 90 12.06 13.99 -21.51
C SER A 90 12.09 13.01 -20.34
N TRP A 91 11.78 11.73 -20.58
CA TRP A 91 11.85 10.68 -19.57
C TRP A 91 13.27 10.48 -19.06
N ARG A 92 14.27 10.37 -19.94
CA ARG A 92 15.70 10.31 -19.55
C ARG A 92 16.09 11.52 -18.72
N ASP A 93 15.79 12.72 -19.20
CA ASP A 93 16.25 13.94 -18.55
C ASP A 93 15.62 14.09 -17.16
N LEU A 94 14.34 13.70 -16.99
CA LEU A 94 13.70 13.60 -15.68
C LEU A 94 14.34 12.51 -14.80
N TYR A 95 14.61 11.34 -15.35
CA TYR A 95 15.23 10.23 -14.62
C TYR A 95 16.63 10.59 -14.11
N LEU A 96 17.45 11.25 -14.94
CA LEU A 96 18.79 11.70 -14.58
C LEU A 96 18.76 12.88 -13.60
N LYS A 97 17.75 13.75 -13.66
CA LYS A 97 17.53 14.84 -12.69
C LYS A 97 17.10 14.31 -11.34
N SER A 98 16.25 13.28 -11.30
CA SER A 98 15.85 12.57 -10.10
C SER A 98 16.94 11.60 -9.63
N GLN A 99 18.21 12.01 -9.74
CA GLN A 99 19.44 11.21 -9.58
C GLN A 99 19.27 10.12 -8.51
N PRO A 100 19.43 8.83 -8.85
CA PRO A 100 19.23 7.77 -7.86
C PRO A 100 20.21 7.98 -6.70
N PRO A 101 19.78 7.84 -5.44
CA PRO A 101 20.72 7.60 -4.37
C PRO A 101 21.55 6.35 -4.74
N THR A 102 22.68 6.15 -4.09
CA THR A 102 23.67 5.09 -4.33
C THR A 102 23.09 3.65 -4.32
N ALA A 103 21.80 3.48 -4.03
CA ALA A 103 21.04 2.23 -3.98
C ALA A 103 19.71 2.29 -4.76
N PRO A 104 19.22 1.16 -5.31
CA PRO A 104 17.90 1.07 -5.95
C PRO A 104 16.75 1.37 -4.98
N PRO A 105 15.57 1.81 -5.47
CA PRO A 105 14.41 2.03 -4.62
C PRO A 105 14.04 0.75 -3.85
N PRO A 106 13.58 0.87 -2.60
CA PRO A 106 13.18 -0.28 -1.80
C PRO A 106 11.95 -0.96 -2.40
N SER A 107 11.72 -2.22 -2.01
CA SER A 107 10.44 -2.87 -2.27
C SER A 107 9.31 -2.25 -1.42
N LEU A 108 8.05 -2.48 -1.82
CA LEU A 108 6.90 -2.05 -1.01
C LEU A 108 6.94 -2.59 0.44
N MET A 109 7.42 -3.83 0.62
CA MET A 109 7.58 -4.43 1.95
C MET A 109 8.68 -3.77 2.75
N GLU A 110 9.83 -3.47 2.13
CA GLU A 110 10.93 -2.72 2.76
C GLU A 110 10.46 -1.32 3.18
N ALA A 111 9.69 -0.64 2.33
CA ALA A 111 9.11 0.67 2.64
C ALA A 111 8.07 0.63 3.77
N MET A 112 7.36 -0.48 3.95
CA MET A 112 6.45 -0.67 5.09
C MET A 112 7.22 -0.79 6.42
N HIS A 113 8.36 -1.48 6.41
CA HIS A 113 9.18 -1.67 7.61
C HIS A 113 10.02 -0.45 7.96
N SER A 114 10.46 0.30 6.95
CA SER A 114 11.31 1.47 7.06
C SER A 114 10.73 2.64 6.27
N PRO A 115 9.62 3.25 6.72
CA PRO A 115 9.00 4.38 6.01
C PRO A 115 9.94 5.58 5.86
N GLU A 116 10.91 5.76 6.76
CA GLU A 116 11.96 6.77 6.67
C GLU A 116 12.79 6.69 5.38
N SER A 117 12.90 5.50 4.77
CA SER A 117 13.59 5.31 3.49
C SER A 117 12.91 6.05 2.34
N LEU A 118 11.59 6.30 2.44
CA LEU A 118 10.82 6.98 1.39
C LEU A 118 11.32 8.40 1.13
N VAL A 119 11.82 9.09 2.16
CA VAL A 119 12.31 10.48 2.05
C VAL A 119 13.43 10.57 1.00
N GLN A 120 14.34 9.59 1.00
CA GLN A 120 15.51 9.57 0.10
C GLN A 120 15.12 9.30 -1.36
N HIS A 121 13.99 8.63 -1.60
CA HIS A 121 13.52 8.24 -2.93
C HIS A 121 12.37 9.10 -3.46
N THR A 122 11.91 10.10 -2.70
CA THR A 122 10.82 11.03 -3.07
C THR A 122 10.85 11.51 -4.53
N PRO A 123 11.97 11.96 -5.13
CA PRO A 123 11.95 12.46 -6.52
C PRO A 123 11.76 11.38 -7.59
N GLN A 124 11.90 10.11 -7.22
CA GLN A 124 11.81 8.96 -8.13
C GLN A 124 10.52 8.18 -8.00
N ILE A 125 9.79 8.36 -6.89
CA ILE A 125 8.61 7.56 -6.57
C ILE A 125 7.34 8.41 -6.58
N ASP A 126 6.21 7.78 -6.87
CA ASP A 126 4.92 8.38 -6.56
C ASP A 126 4.67 8.26 -5.06
N ILE A 127 5.06 9.29 -4.30
CA ILE A 127 4.93 9.32 -2.85
C ILE A 127 3.46 9.24 -2.40
N GLN A 128 2.53 9.81 -3.18
CA GLN A 128 1.11 9.83 -2.82
C GLN A 128 0.50 8.44 -2.95
N LEU A 129 0.73 7.76 -4.08
CA LEU A 129 0.27 6.40 -4.33
C LEU A 129 0.97 5.41 -3.39
N THR A 130 2.27 5.57 -3.16
CA THR A 130 3.03 4.74 -2.22
C THR A 130 2.47 4.83 -0.81
N THR A 131 2.35 6.06 -0.29
CA THR A 131 1.82 6.31 1.05
C THR A 131 0.43 5.73 1.22
N LEU A 132 -0.45 5.96 0.24
CA LEU A 132 -1.81 5.43 0.27
C LEU A 132 -1.80 3.90 0.26
N THR A 133 -0.97 3.27 -0.57
CA THR A 133 -0.86 1.81 -0.65
C THR A 133 -0.36 1.21 0.67
N LEU A 134 0.71 1.77 1.25
CA LEU A 134 1.24 1.30 2.53
C LEU A 134 0.18 1.41 3.63
N LEU A 135 -0.58 2.50 3.66
CA LEU A 135 -1.68 2.66 4.60
C LEU A 135 -2.76 1.57 4.44
N HIS A 136 -3.15 1.25 3.21
CA HIS A 136 -4.08 0.14 2.94
C HIS A 136 -3.48 -1.23 3.32
N GLY A 137 -2.15 -1.37 3.31
CA GLY A 137 -1.45 -2.57 3.74
C GLY A 137 -1.72 -2.97 5.20
N PHE A 138 -2.01 -2.02 6.08
CA PHE A 138 -2.38 -2.30 7.47
C PHE A 138 -3.71 -3.05 7.59
N TRP A 139 -4.64 -2.88 6.64
CA TRP A 139 -5.98 -3.46 6.73
C TRP A 139 -5.97 -4.98 6.87
N GLY A 140 -5.09 -5.69 6.16
CA GLY A 140 -5.02 -7.14 6.25
C GLY A 140 -4.72 -7.63 7.67
N GLN A 141 -3.83 -6.93 8.38
CA GLN A 141 -3.50 -7.25 9.78
C GLN A 141 -4.65 -6.85 10.72
N ILE A 142 -5.27 -5.69 10.49
CA ILE A 142 -6.42 -5.23 11.27
C ILE A 142 -7.57 -6.24 11.15
N HIS A 143 -7.92 -6.65 9.94
CA HIS A 143 -8.97 -7.63 9.69
C HIS A 143 -8.67 -8.97 10.38
N SER A 144 -7.45 -9.49 10.23
CA SER A 144 -7.02 -10.75 10.88
C SER A 144 -7.12 -10.69 12.40
N LEU A 145 -6.73 -9.56 12.99
CA LEU A 145 -6.85 -9.30 14.42
C LEU A 145 -8.32 -9.29 14.87
N LEU A 146 -9.18 -8.58 14.14
CA LEU A 146 -10.62 -8.50 14.43
C LEU A 146 -11.29 -9.88 14.31
N ASP A 147 -10.96 -10.64 13.27
CA ASP A 147 -11.48 -12.00 13.08
C ASP A 147 -11.02 -12.94 14.20
N SER A 148 -9.74 -12.86 14.59
CA SER A 148 -9.19 -13.64 15.70
C SER A 148 -9.87 -13.31 17.04
N LYS A 149 -10.21 -12.04 17.29
CA LYS A 149 -10.97 -11.63 18.49
C LYS A 149 -12.36 -12.27 18.55
N LYS A 150 -13.00 -12.51 17.40
CA LYS A 150 -14.31 -13.21 17.33
C LYS A 150 -14.16 -14.72 17.47
N PHE A 151 -13.08 -15.28 16.93
CA PHE A 151 -12.84 -16.72 16.93
C PHE A 151 -12.47 -17.25 18.33
N TYR A 152 -11.60 -16.55 19.06
CA TYR A 152 -11.12 -17.02 20.37
C TYR A 152 -12.05 -16.58 21.52
N PRO A 153 -12.46 -17.51 22.39
CA PRO A 153 -13.34 -17.18 23.51
C PRO A 153 -12.58 -16.42 24.62
N SER A 154 -13.29 -15.53 25.31
CA SER A 154 -12.71 -14.57 26.27
C SER A 154 -11.97 -15.20 27.47
N HIS A 155 -12.22 -16.49 27.77
CA HIS A 155 -11.59 -17.20 28.89
C HIS A 155 -10.16 -17.69 28.58
N LYS A 156 -9.73 -17.71 27.31
CA LYS A 156 -8.36 -18.09 26.94
C LYS A 156 -7.40 -16.91 27.13
N ALA A 157 -6.87 -16.77 28.35
CA ALA A 157 -6.01 -15.66 28.75
C ALA A 157 -4.77 -15.46 27.84
N THR A 158 -4.10 -16.54 27.42
CA THR A 158 -2.91 -16.46 26.55
C THR A 158 -3.21 -15.86 25.18
N HIS A 159 -4.32 -16.28 24.56
CA HIS A 159 -4.74 -15.70 23.27
C HIS A 159 -5.15 -14.24 23.43
N ARG A 160 -5.87 -13.91 24.50
CA ARG A 160 -6.26 -12.53 24.79
C ARG A 160 -5.05 -11.62 24.97
N LEU A 161 -4.00 -12.10 25.66
CA LEU A 161 -2.74 -11.35 25.80
C LEU A 161 -2.08 -11.12 24.44
N CYS A 162 -1.94 -12.16 23.62
CA CYS A 162 -1.37 -12.05 22.28
C CYS A 162 -2.14 -11.04 21.40
N LEU A 163 -3.47 -11.11 21.38
CA LEU A 163 -4.32 -10.18 20.63
C LEU A 163 -4.19 -8.74 21.13
N LEU A 164 -4.05 -8.54 22.44
CA LEU A 164 -3.83 -7.22 23.03
C LEU A 164 -2.47 -6.65 22.62
N THR A 165 -1.41 -7.46 22.69
CA THR A 165 -0.07 -7.05 22.26
C THR A 165 -0.07 -6.69 20.78
N SER A 166 -0.60 -7.56 19.91
CA SER A 166 -0.69 -7.30 18.47
C SER A 166 -1.51 -6.05 18.15
N HIS A 167 -2.62 -5.82 18.88
CA HIS A 167 -3.42 -4.60 18.75
C HIS A 167 -2.60 -3.34 19.08
N THR A 168 -1.88 -3.38 20.20
CA THR A 168 -1.11 -2.23 20.70
C THR A 168 0.04 -1.88 19.76
N GLU A 169 0.75 -2.89 19.25
CA GLU A 169 1.82 -2.70 18.26
C GLU A 169 1.26 -2.13 16.95
N LEU A 170 0.22 -2.76 16.41
CA LEU A 170 -0.39 -2.34 15.14
C LEU A 170 -0.92 -0.89 15.20
N TYR A 171 -1.54 -0.51 16.32
CA TYR A 171 -2.00 0.85 16.53
C TYR A 171 -0.83 1.85 16.62
N ARG A 172 0.23 1.51 17.37
CA ARG A 172 1.43 2.34 17.47
C ARG A 172 2.07 2.56 16.10
N ASP A 173 2.20 1.49 15.31
CA ASP A 173 2.82 1.55 13.99
C ASP A 173 1.98 2.40 13.03
N LEU A 174 0.65 2.27 13.07
CA LEU A 174 -0.28 3.10 12.30
C LEU A 174 -0.19 4.59 12.68
N VAL A 175 -0.11 4.92 13.97
CA VAL A 175 0.04 6.30 14.46
C VAL A 175 1.39 6.88 14.05
N SER A 176 2.46 6.10 14.17
CA SER A 176 3.81 6.48 13.74
C SER A 176 3.86 6.76 12.25
N PHE A 177 3.28 5.86 11.44
CA PHE A 177 3.18 6.03 10.00
C PHE A 177 2.33 7.26 9.63
N SER A 178 1.18 7.47 10.27
CA SER A 178 0.33 8.65 10.04
C SER A 178 1.01 9.97 10.40
N SER A 179 1.90 9.96 11.40
CA SER A 179 2.70 11.14 11.76
C SER A 179 3.78 11.43 10.73
N PHE A 180 4.41 10.39 10.20
CA PHE A 180 5.49 10.50 9.22
C PHE A 180 5.01 11.08 7.87
N ILE A 181 3.80 10.71 7.44
CA ILE A 181 3.28 11.05 6.10
C ILE A 181 2.72 12.48 6.00
N SER A 182 2.79 13.28 7.06
CA SER A 182 2.27 14.66 7.09
C SER A 182 3.25 15.66 6.46
N PRO A 183 2.85 16.49 5.47
CA PRO A 183 1.48 16.69 4.97
C PRO A 183 1.04 15.61 3.96
N ALA A 184 -0.11 14.99 4.23
CA ALA A 184 -0.69 13.94 3.40
C ALA A 184 -1.92 14.42 2.62
N SER A 185 -2.32 13.68 1.58
CA SER A 185 -3.59 13.93 0.90
C SER A 185 -4.78 13.74 1.86
N HIS A 186 -5.89 14.46 1.63
CA HIS A 186 -7.13 14.30 2.41
C HIS A 186 -7.58 12.83 2.48
N ARG A 187 -7.46 12.09 1.37
CA ARG A 187 -7.81 10.66 1.32
C ARG A 187 -6.94 9.84 2.28
N THR A 188 -5.63 10.09 2.29
CA THR A 188 -4.69 9.41 3.20
C THR A 188 -5.04 9.66 4.67
N ILE A 189 -5.36 10.92 5.01
CA ILE A 189 -5.77 11.31 6.37
C ILE A 189 -7.07 10.63 6.78
N LEU A 190 -8.06 10.59 5.87
CA LEU A 190 -9.34 9.93 6.13
C LEU A 190 -9.17 8.43 6.37
N ILE A 191 -8.37 7.76 5.54
CA ILE A 191 -8.11 6.32 5.70
C ILE A 191 -7.34 6.06 7.00
N SER A 192 -6.36 6.88 7.39
CA SER A 192 -5.60 6.63 8.62
C SER A 192 -6.49 6.75 9.85
N HIS A 193 -7.32 7.79 9.91
CA HIS A 193 -8.32 7.95 10.97
C HIS A 193 -9.37 6.83 10.96
N LEU A 194 -9.82 6.39 9.79
CA LEU A 194 -10.74 5.27 9.67
C LEU A 194 -10.14 3.98 10.24
N LEU A 195 -8.91 3.64 9.87
CA LEU A 195 -8.22 2.44 10.37
C LEU A 195 -7.97 2.51 11.89
N MET A 196 -7.58 3.68 12.40
CA MET A 196 -7.44 3.93 13.84
C MET A 196 -8.78 3.77 14.57
N MET A 197 -9.86 4.31 14.01
CA MET A 197 -11.21 4.18 14.57
C MET A 197 -11.63 2.71 14.61
N ILE A 198 -11.44 1.95 13.53
CA ILE A 198 -11.79 0.53 13.46
C ILE A 198 -11.06 -0.31 14.51
N LEU A 199 -9.79 0.03 14.81
CA LEU A 199 -9.02 -0.64 15.85
C LEU A 199 -9.59 -0.41 17.26
N HIS A 200 -10.20 0.75 17.52
CA HIS A 200 -10.81 1.07 18.82
C HIS A 200 -12.27 0.63 18.92
N ALA A 201 -13.04 0.83 17.86
CA ALA A 201 -14.46 0.54 17.77
C ALA A 201 -14.72 -0.27 16.48
N PRO A 202 -14.84 -1.60 16.57
CA PRO A 202 -15.13 -2.45 15.43
C PRO A 202 -16.42 -1.99 14.71
N PRO A 203 -16.43 -1.89 13.37
CA PRO A 203 -17.61 -1.41 12.63
C PRO A 203 -18.86 -2.24 12.85
N GLU A 204 -18.72 -3.54 13.10
CA GLU A 204 -19.86 -4.40 13.41
C GLU A 204 -20.55 -4.01 14.72
N ASP A 205 -19.77 -3.65 15.75
CA ASP A 205 -20.32 -3.19 17.03
C ASP A 205 -21.02 -1.85 16.86
N LEU A 206 -20.41 -0.92 16.10
CA LEU A 206 -21.03 0.36 15.75
C LEU A 206 -22.33 0.18 14.96
N GLN A 207 -22.35 -0.75 14.00
CA GLN A 207 -23.54 -1.05 13.20
C GLN A 207 -24.64 -1.73 14.03
N ARG A 208 -24.27 -2.63 14.94
CA ARG A 208 -25.20 -3.29 15.86
C ARG A 208 -25.82 -2.27 16.80
N PHE A 209 -25.01 -1.40 17.39
CA PHE A 209 -25.47 -0.28 18.20
C PHE A 209 -26.41 0.65 17.43
N ALA A 210 -26.12 0.91 16.15
CA ALA A 210 -26.99 1.68 15.26
C ALA A 210 -28.29 0.96 14.84
N GLY A 211 -28.55 -0.26 15.35
CA GLY A 211 -29.79 -0.99 15.12
C GLY A 211 -29.81 -1.87 13.87
N LYS A 212 -28.66 -2.16 13.25
CA LYS A 212 -28.60 -3.07 12.07
C LYS A 212 -29.22 -4.44 12.34
N SER A 213 -29.14 -4.92 13.58
CA SER A 213 -29.71 -6.20 14.02
C SER A 213 -31.07 -6.07 14.73
N GLY A 214 -31.71 -4.90 14.67
CA GLY A 214 -32.95 -4.57 15.39
C GLY A 214 -32.73 -3.85 16.71
N GLU A 215 -33.78 -3.19 17.22
CA GLU A 215 -33.72 -2.36 18.44
C GLU A 215 -33.37 -3.17 19.71
N ASP A 216 -33.85 -4.41 19.82
CA ASP A 216 -33.59 -5.26 20.98
C ASP A 216 -32.13 -5.67 21.10
N GLU A 217 -31.43 -5.82 19.98
CA GLU A 217 -30.01 -6.15 19.94
C GLU A 217 -29.13 -4.91 20.12
N ALA A 218 -29.60 -3.73 19.71
CA ALA A 218 -28.93 -2.45 19.96
C ALA A 218 -28.90 -2.09 21.46
N ARG A 219 -29.95 -2.44 22.21
CA ARG A 219 -30.04 -2.20 23.67
C ARG A 219 -29.14 -3.12 24.52
N LYS A 220 -28.59 -4.19 23.94
CA LYS A 220 -27.72 -5.18 24.62
C LYS A 220 -26.22 -4.91 24.42
N THR A 221 -25.88 -4.08 23.44
CA THR A 221 -24.53 -3.56 23.18
C THR A 221 -24.22 -2.37 24.09
#